data_AF-A0A955Z181-F1
#
_entry.id   AF-A0A955Z181-F1
#
_cell.length_a   1.000
_cell.length_b   1.000
_cell.length_c   1.000
_cell.angle_alpha   90.00
_cell.angle_beta   90.00
_cell.angle_gamma   90.00
#
_symmetry.space_group_name_H-M   'P 1'
#
loop_
_entity.id
_entity.type
_entity.pdbx_description
1 polymer ?
#
loop_
_entity_poly.entity_id
_entity_poly.type
_entity_poly.pdbx_seq_one_letter_code
_entity_poly.pdbx_strand_id
1 'polypeptide(L)'
;MHSTYFDTALGTCGIAWSEAGVVAVHLPEGSAADTRVALERRTGAAPVERPPPEIRRAIARIRRHLDGRLDALVDVVVDHHGAPPFHRRVYEALRRVGPGATVTYRELAALAESPGATRAVGQAMAKNPTPILVPCHRVLAAQGKPGGFTAYGGVDTKRRLLEIEGAAGALSERRQTALGTPGRAPSKALPFDPEAAVAALRASDAKLARLIDRVGPFRLELRDTLDTFNALAESIVYQQLSGKAAATIFARVRALFPRGRLSPRALDAVSDAALRGAGLSAAKLAGLRDLAARAVRGEVPSVAALTKMDDEAIIEALTRVRGIGRWTAQMLLMFRLGRPDVLPIDDYGVQKGFGKVYGLRADERDKGLPARDRLAAHAERWRPHRSVASWYMWRALELPGTRTVR
;
A
#
# COMPACT_ATOMS: atom_id res chain seq x y z
N MET A 1 9.33 2.65 33.04
CA MET A 1 9.17 3.23 31.69
C MET A 1 7.78 3.83 31.60
N HIS A 2 7.67 5.00 30.97
CA HIS A 2 6.41 5.73 30.84
C HIS A 2 6.05 5.91 29.37
N SER A 3 4.76 6.07 29.08
CA SER A 3 4.26 6.34 27.74
C SER A 3 3.22 7.45 27.76
N THR A 4 2.98 8.05 26.60
CA THR A 4 1.85 8.96 26.39
C THR A 4 1.45 8.94 24.92
N TYR A 5 0.29 9.50 24.62
CA TYR A 5 -0.33 9.45 23.29
C TYR A 5 -0.66 10.85 22.82
N PHE A 6 -0.52 11.08 21.52
CA PHE A 6 -0.71 12.40 20.94
C PHE A 6 -1.20 12.31 19.50
N ASP A 7 -2.16 13.17 19.14
CA ASP A 7 -2.70 13.19 17.79
C ASP A 7 -1.79 13.90 16.80
N THR A 8 -1.83 13.43 15.55
CA THR A 8 -1.10 13.96 14.39
C THR A 8 -2.00 13.91 13.15
N ALA A 9 -1.59 14.52 12.04
CA ALA A 9 -2.29 14.39 10.74
C ALA A 9 -2.38 12.94 10.22
N LEU A 10 -1.58 12.02 10.75
CA LEU A 10 -1.61 10.60 10.41
C LEU A 10 -2.59 9.79 11.27
N GLY A 11 -3.04 10.33 12.40
CA GLY A 11 -3.77 9.63 13.46
C GLY A 11 -3.06 9.75 14.81
N THR A 12 -3.57 9.03 15.82
CA THR A 12 -3.00 9.01 17.17
C THR A 12 -1.67 8.24 17.16
N CYS A 13 -0.59 8.90 17.57
CA CYS A 13 0.72 8.30 17.78
C CYS A 13 0.94 8.04 19.28
N GLY A 14 1.89 7.17 19.59
CA GLY A 14 2.38 6.96 20.95
C GLY A 14 3.88 7.18 21.06
N ILE A 15 4.34 7.63 22.22
CA ILE A 15 5.77 7.73 22.56
C ILE A 15 6.00 7.12 23.94
N ALA A 16 7.09 6.37 24.08
CA ALA A 16 7.52 5.79 25.35
C ALA A 16 8.98 6.16 25.65
N TRP A 17 9.29 6.37 26.91
CA TRP A 17 10.62 6.80 27.38
C TRP A 17 11.05 6.10 28.68
N SER A 18 12.37 6.05 28.85
CA SER A 18 13.10 5.75 30.08
C SER A 18 13.68 7.04 30.66
N GLU A 19 14.44 6.95 31.75
CA GLU A 19 15.23 8.08 32.26
C GLU A 19 16.34 8.51 31.29
N ALA A 20 16.81 7.60 30.43
CA ALA A 20 17.86 7.87 29.47
C ALA A 20 17.36 8.51 28.16
N GLY A 21 16.06 8.48 27.88
CA GLY A 21 15.48 9.11 26.69
C GLY A 21 14.33 8.32 26.05
N VAL A 22 13.99 8.66 24.81
CA VAL A 22 12.89 8.03 24.06
C VAL A 22 13.28 6.61 23.67
N VAL A 23 12.54 5.61 24.17
CA VAL A 23 12.77 4.19 23.85
C VAL A 23 11.93 3.72 22.67
N ALA A 24 10.76 4.34 22.44
CA ALA A 24 9.88 3.92 21.37
C ALA A 24 8.97 5.04 20.86
N VAL A 25 8.71 5.03 19.56
CA VAL A 25 7.65 5.82 18.91
C VAL A 25 6.74 4.83 18.17
N HIS A 26 5.43 5.01 18.30
CA HIS A 26 4.45 4.18 17.60
C HIS A 26 3.61 5.06 16.68
N LEU A 27 3.62 4.72 15.40
CA LEU A 27 2.76 5.38 14.41
C LEU A 27 1.33 4.84 14.52
N PRO A 28 0.33 5.56 13.97
CA PRO A 28 -1.07 5.21 14.18
C PRO A 28 -1.44 3.84 13.60
N GLU A 29 -2.22 3.09 14.36
CA GLU A 29 -2.89 1.85 13.93
C GLU A 29 -4.28 2.17 13.32
N GLY A 30 -5.13 1.15 13.13
CA GLY A 30 -6.50 1.33 12.63
C GLY A 30 -7.39 2.18 13.54
N SER A 31 -7.07 2.27 14.83
CA SER A 31 -7.72 3.13 15.80
C SER A 31 -6.76 3.64 16.89
N ALA A 32 -7.19 4.66 17.64
CA ALA A 32 -6.44 5.14 18.81
C ALA A 32 -6.31 4.07 19.89
N ALA A 33 -7.32 3.22 20.09
CA ALA A 33 -7.29 2.11 21.03
C ALA A 33 -6.24 1.06 20.63
N ASP A 34 -6.21 0.69 19.33
CA ASP A 34 -5.22 -0.27 18.82
C ASP A 34 -3.78 0.25 18.96
N THR A 35 -3.59 1.55 18.76
CA THR A 35 -2.30 2.22 18.94
C THR A 35 -1.82 2.11 20.39
N ARG A 36 -2.72 2.29 21.36
CA ARG A 36 -2.42 2.15 22.79
C ARG A 36 -2.01 0.72 23.13
N VAL A 37 -2.84 -0.25 22.76
CA VAL A 37 -2.60 -1.68 22.98
C VAL A 37 -1.27 -2.12 22.33
N ALA A 38 -0.98 -1.67 21.12
CA ALA A 38 0.24 -2.02 20.41
C ALA A 38 1.51 -1.45 21.08
N LEU A 39 1.48 -0.19 21.52
CA LEU A 39 2.62 0.41 22.22
C LEU A 39 2.84 -0.27 23.59
N GLU A 40 1.78 -0.45 24.37
CA GLU A 40 1.83 -1.10 25.68
C GLU A 40 2.36 -2.53 25.58
N ARG A 41 1.86 -3.33 24.64
CA ARG A 41 2.36 -4.70 24.40
C ARG A 41 3.84 -4.72 24.03
N ARG A 42 4.32 -3.69 23.32
CA ARG A 42 5.71 -3.62 22.85
C ARG A 42 6.69 -3.18 23.94
N THR A 43 6.29 -2.29 24.83
CA THR A 43 7.22 -1.63 25.78
C THR A 43 6.92 -1.93 27.24
N GLY A 44 5.72 -2.39 27.58
CA GLY A 44 5.24 -2.50 28.96
C GLY A 44 5.15 -1.16 29.70
N ALA A 45 5.24 -0.03 28.98
CA ALA A 45 5.33 1.29 29.59
C ALA A 45 3.94 1.81 30.01
N ALA A 46 3.83 2.24 31.27
CA ALA A 46 2.58 2.76 31.82
C ALA A 46 2.24 4.15 31.26
N PRO A 47 0.99 4.41 30.86
CA PRO A 47 0.60 5.72 30.35
C PRO A 47 0.60 6.78 31.46
N VAL A 48 1.15 7.95 31.16
CA VAL A 48 1.10 9.13 32.03
C VAL A 48 0.47 10.31 31.31
N GLU A 49 -0.30 11.09 32.05
CA GLU A 49 -1.02 12.25 31.52
C GLU A 49 -0.09 13.46 31.28
N ARG A 50 0.90 13.64 32.17
CA ARG A 50 1.84 14.76 32.13
C ARG A 50 3.27 14.26 31.87
N PRO A 51 3.68 14.10 30.60
CA PRO A 51 5.06 13.74 30.28
C PRO A 51 6.04 14.87 30.67
N PRO A 52 7.32 14.56 30.96
CA PRO A 52 8.37 15.54 31.24
C PRO A 52 8.55 16.61 30.13
N PRO A 53 9.11 17.79 30.46
CA PRO A 53 9.28 18.90 29.50
C PRO A 53 9.98 18.51 28.19
N GLU A 54 11.01 17.69 28.25
CA GLU A 54 11.79 17.20 27.12
C GLU A 54 10.96 16.30 26.19
N ILE A 55 10.09 15.46 26.75
CA ILE A 55 9.16 14.61 25.99
C ILE A 55 8.05 15.45 25.36
N ARG A 56 7.52 16.45 26.08
CA ARG A 56 6.56 17.41 25.50
C ARG A 56 7.15 18.15 24.32
N ARG A 57 8.41 18.60 24.43
CA ARG A 57 9.14 19.26 23.34
C ARG A 57 9.33 18.31 22.15
N ALA A 58 9.69 17.05 22.38
CA ALA A 58 9.79 16.04 21.33
C ALA A 58 8.45 15.81 20.62
N ILE A 59 7.35 15.64 21.35
CA ILE A 59 5.99 15.48 20.81
C ILE A 59 5.59 16.67 19.93
N ALA A 60 5.80 17.90 20.42
CA ALA A 60 5.46 19.11 19.68
C ALA A 60 6.24 19.22 18.35
N ARG A 61 7.51 18.82 18.34
CA ARG A 61 8.35 18.80 17.14
C ARG A 61 7.98 17.68 16.18
N ILE A 62 7.67 16.49 16.67
CA ILE A 62 7.14 15.39 15.84
C ILE A 62 5.83 15.81 15.16
N ARG A 63 4.90 16.43 15.90
CA ARG A 63 3.64 16.96 15.34
C ARG A 63 3.91 17.95 14.21
N ARG A 64 4.74 18.96 14.46
CA ARG A 64 5.15 19.95 13.44
C ARG A 64 5.73 19.28 12.20
N HIS A 65 6.65 18.33 12.38
CA HIS A 65 7.28 17.60 11.30
C HIS A 65 6.25 16.83 10.46
N LEU A 66 5.34 16.09 11.10
CA LEU A 66 4.29 15.31 10.44
C LEU A 66 3.21 16.18 9.77
N ASP A 67 3.08 17.44 10.19
CA ASP A 67 2.24 18.46 9.54
C ASP A 67 2.96 19.18 8.37
N GLY A 68 4.17 18.75 8.01
CA GLY A 68 4.97 19.31 6.92
C GLY A 68 5.89 20.48 7.31
N ARG A 69 5.89 20.91 8.57
CA ARG A 69 6.87 21.87 9.09
C ARG A 69 8.11 21.12 9.53
N LEU A 70 8.96 20.80 8.55
CA LEU A 70 10.08 19.87 8.71
C LEU A 70 11.02 20.27 9.85
N ASP A 71 11.46 19.26 10.60
CA ASP A 71 12.35 19.36 11.75
C ASP A 71 13.29 18.15 11.67
N ALA A 72 14.59 18.37 11.89
CA ALA A 72 15.58 17.30 11.78
C ALA A 72 15.47 16.28 12.93
N LEU A 73 14.94 16.69 14.09
CA LEU A 73 14.78 15.87 15.32
C LEU A 73 16.07 15.19 15.83
N VAL A 74 17.24 15.56 15.29
CA VAL A 74 18.53 14.91 15.56
C VAL A 74 18.99 15.06 17.01
N ASP A 75 18.57 16.12 17.70
CA ASP A 75 18.89 16.43 19.10
C ASP A 75 17.91 15.81 20.11
N VAL A 76 16.85 15.14 19.67
CA VAL A 76 15.97 14.39 20.59
C VAL A 76 16.74 13.20 21.14
N VAL A 77 16.88 13.07 22.46
CA VAL A 77 17.63 11.96 23.06
C VAL A 77 16.86 10.64 22.86
N VAL A 78 17.48 9.70 22.15
CA VAL A 78 16.93 8.38 21.88
C VAL A 78 17.71 7.34 22.68
N ASP A 79 17.00 6.53 23.45
CA ASP A 79 17.59 5.44 24.21
C ASP A 79 17.70 4.19 23.33
N HIS A 80 18.94 3.83 22.99
CA HIS A 80 19.28 2.67 22.17
C HIS A 80 19.70 1.44 23.01
N HIS A 81 19.53 1.43 24.33
CA HIS A 81 20.07 0.41 25.23
C HIS A 81 19.66 -1.03 24.86
N GLY A 82 18.43 -1.23 24.36
CA GLY A 82 17.96 -2.55 23.90
C GLY A 82 18.44 -3.00 22.51
N ALA A 83 19.13 -2.13 21.76
CA ALA A 83 19.56 -2.43 20.39
C ALA A 83 20.99 -3.02 20.33
N PRO A 84 21.25 -4.04 19.50
CA PRO A 84 22.61 -4.55 19.24
C PRO A 84 23.57 -3.43 18.77
N PRO A 85 24.88 -3.50 19.09
CA PRO A 85 25.83 -2.43 18.75
C PRO A 85 25.81 -2.00 17.27
N PHE A 86 25.67 -2.95 16.35
CA PHE A 86 25.53 -2.65 14.92
C PHE A 86 24.25 -1.84 14.61
N HIS A 87 23.10 -2.19 15.21
CA HIS A 87 21.87 -1.43 15.01
C HIS A 87 22.00 -0.01 15.54
N ARG A 88 22.67 0.18 16.70
CA ARG A 88 22.91 1.53 17.27
C ARG A 88 23.65 2.40 16.26
N ARG A 89 24.74 1.91 15.67
CA ARG A 89 25.49 2.65 14.62
C ARG A 89 24.63 2.98 13.41
N VAL A 90 23.82 2.03 12.93
CA VAL A 90 22.91 2.26 11.80
C VAL A 90 21.85 3.32 12.13
N TYR A 91 21.29 3.29 13.35
CA TYR A 91 20.31 4.28 13.78
C TYR A 91 20.93 5.68 13.87
N GLU A 92 22.10 5.82 14.49
CA GLU A 92 22.80 7.11 14.58
C GLU A 92 23.22 7.65 13.21
N ALA A 93 23.69 6.79 12.31
CA ALA A 93 23.98 7.17 10.93
C ALA A 93 22.71 7.66 10.20
N LEU A 94 21.59 6.96 10.36
CA LEU A 94 20.34 7.32 9.70
C LEU A 94 19.71 8.61 10.25
N ARG A 95 19.86 8.90 11.56
CA ARG A 95 19.38 10.14 12.18
C ARG A 95 19.99 11.40 11.57
N ARG A 96 21.18 11.27 10.96
CA ARG A 96 21.86 12.37 10.26
C ARG A 96 21.34 12.62 8.84
N VAL A 97 20.56 11.68 8.27
CA VAL A 97 19.90 11.87 6.97
C VAL A 97 18.74 12.82 7.20
N GLY A 98 18.86 14.09 6.79
CA GLY A 98 17.86 15.14 7.04
C GLY A 98 16.51 14.91 6.35
N PRO A 99 15.45 15.63 6.78
CA PRO A 99 14.14 15.60 6.12
C PRO A 99 14.26 15.95 4.63
N GLY A 100 13.55 15.20 3.77
CA GLY A 100 13.56 15.42 2.32
C GLY A 100 14.71 14.69 1.61
N ALA A 101 15.77 14.30 2.33
CA ALA A 101 16.83 13.46 1.81
C ALA A 101 16.48 11.97 1.94
N THR A 102 17.01 11.17 1.01
CA THR A 102 16.87 9.71 1.04
C THR A 102 18.23 9.06 0.87
N VAL A 103 18.34 7.84 1.38
CA VAL A 103 19.57 7.04 1.32
C VAL A 103 19.21 5.61 0.93
N THR A 104 20.04 4.93 0.16
CA THR A 104 19.87 3.51 -0.12
C THR A 104 20.37 2.65 1.03
N TYR A 105 19.92 1.39 1.12
CA TYR A 105 20.49 0.45 2.10
C TYR A 105 22.02 0.28 1.97
N ARG A 106 22.56 0.40 0.75
CA ARG A 106 24.01 0.32 0.51
C ARG A 106 24.73 1.54 1.07
N GLU A 107 24.23 2.74 0.76
CA GLU A 107 24.79 4.00 1.26
C GLU A 107 24.68 4.07 2.78
N LEU A 108 23.55 3.64 3.37
CA LEU A 108 23.41 3.60 4.81
C LEU A 108 24.37 2.60 5.47
N ALA A 109 24.67 1.48 4.82
CA ALA A 109 25.69 0.55 5.31
C ALA A 109 27.10 1.19 5.31
N ALA A 110 27.42 2.01 4.30
CA ALA A 110 28.66 2.78 4.26
C ALA A 110 28.70 3.88 5.33
N LEU A 111 27.60 4.64 5.51
CA LEU A 111 27.47 5.66 6.56
C LEU A 111 27.56 5.08 7.97
N ALA A 112 27.19 3.81 8.14
CA ALA A 112 27.33 3.07 9.40
C ALA A 112 28.70 2.37 9.55
N GLU A 113 29.69 2.72 8.72
CA GLU A 113 31.05 2.17 8.72
C GLU A 113 31.07 0.65 8.57
N SER A 114 30.17 0.11 7.74
CA SER A 114 30.06 -1.32 7.50
C SER A 114 29.67 -1.59 6.04
N PRO A 115 30.51 -1.17 5.07
CA PRO A 115 30.25 -1.41 3.65
C PRO A 115 30.08 -2.90 3.38
N GLY A 116 29.06 -3.27 2.61
CA GLY A 116 28.67 -4.67 2.36
C GLY A 116 27.59 -5.22 3.30
N ALA A 117 27.33 -4.59 4.45
CA ALA A 117 26.33 -5.05 5.42
C ALA A 117 24.86 -4.70 5.06
N THR A 118 24.51 -4.62 3.77
CA THR A 118 23.20 -4.18 3.27
C THR A 118 22.03 -4.98 3.87
N ARG A 119 22.20 -6.31 3.99
CA ARG A 119 21.18 -7.19 4.58
C ARG A 119 20.98 -6.91 6.08
N ALA A 120 22.07 -6.67 6.81
CA ALA A 120 22.01 -6.38 8.24
C ALA A 120 21.37 -5.01 8.51
N VAL A 121 21.65 -4.00 7.67
CA VAL A 121 20.94 -2.71 7.72
C VAL A 121 19.43 -2.90 7.54
N GLY A 122 19.01 -3.78 6.62
CA GLY A 122 17.61 -4.14 6.45
C GLY A 122 16.97 -4.73 7.72
N GLN A 123 17.70 -5.54 8.48
CA GLN A 123 17.26 -6.09 9.76
C GLN A 123 17.16 -5.01 10.85
N ALA A 124 18.13 -4.08 10.90
CA ALA A 124 18.08 -2.93 11.80
C ALA A 124 16.83 -2.07 11.50
N MET A 125 16.58 -1.74 10.23
CA MET A 125 15.38 -0.98 9.85
C MET A 125 14.06 -1.66 10.23
N ALA A 126 14.00 -2.99 10.10
CA ALA A 126 12.82 -3.76 10.48
C ALA A 126 12.56 -3.76 12.00
N LYS A 127 13.61 -3.58 12.80
CA LYS A 127 13.59 -3.59 14.27
C LYS A 127 13.72 -2.18 14.88
N ASN A 128 13.56 -1.14 14.09
CA ASN A 128 13.64 0.24 14.56
C ASN A 128 12.49 0.55 15.56
N PRO A 129 12.78 0.81 16.84
CA PRO A 129 11.75 1.06 17.84
C PRO A 129 11.20 2.50 17.82
N THR A 130 11.94 3.43 17.21
CA THR A 130 11.67 4.88 17.23
C THR A 130 11.54 5.45 15.82
N PRO A 131 10.57 4.99 14.99
CA PRO A 131 10.27 5.63 13.71
C PRO A 131 10.06 7.14 13.90
N ILE A 132 10.31 7.92 12.83
CA ILE A 132 10.39 9.40 12.82
C ILE A 132 11.65 9.95 13.47
N LEU A 133 12.00 9.53 14.69
CA LEU A 133 13.26 9.93 15.32
C LEU A 133 14.46 9.24 14.66
N VAL A 134 14.34 7.94 14.40
CA VAL A 134 15.16 7.18 13.46
C VAL A 134 14.34 7.04 12.17
N PRO A 135 14.61 7.84 11.13
CA PRO A 135 13.71 8.03 10.00
C PRO A 135 13.85 6.90 8.95
N CYS A 136 13.47 5.67 9.31
CA CYS A 136 13.59 4.49 8.44
C CYS A 136 12.77 4.56 7.14
N HIS A 137 11.82 5.49 7.02
CA HIS A 137 11.12 5.79 5.78
C HIS A 137 12.03 6.46 4.73
N ARG A 138 13.13 7.12 5.13
CA ARG A 138 14.13 7.72 4.23
C ARG A 138 15.05 6.68 3.55
N VAL A 139 15.02 5.42 4.01
CA VAL A 139 15.86 4.35 3.46
C VAL A 139 15.18 3.65 2.29
N LEU A 140 15.74 3.74 1.09
CA LEU A 140 15.18 3.19 -0.14
C LEU A 140 15.98 1.96 -0.62
N ALA A 141 15.34 1.13 -1.45
CA ALA A 141 16.04 0.13 -2.22
C ALA A 141 16.87 0.81 -3.33
N ALA A 142 17.75 0.03 -3.97
CA ALA A 142 18.47 0.51 -5.16
C ALA A 142 17.48 1.07 -6.20
N GLN A 143 17.89 2.13 -6.91
CA GLN A 143 17.05 2.85 -7.88
C GLN A 143 15.84 3.58 -7.26
N GLY A 144 15.89 3.93 -5.97
CA GLY A 144 14.87 4.78 -5.33
C GLY A 144 13.54 4.09 -5.07
N LYS A 145 13.42 2.78 -5.25
CA LYS A 145 12.17 2.06 -4.94
C LYS A 145 11.92 2.07 -3.43
N PRO A 146 10.69 2.32 -2.95
CA PRO A 146 10.39 2.22 -1.53
C PRO A 146 10.65 0.78 -1.06
N GLY A 147 11.66 0.59 -0.21
CA GLY A 147 11.84 -0.65 0.53
C GLY A 147 10.69 -0.89 1.51
N GLY A 148 10.62 -2.06 2.14
CA GLY A 148 9.56 -2.36 3.10
C GLY A 148 9.51 -1.39 4.29
N PHE A 149 8.34 -1.31 4.94
CA PHE A 149 8.10 -0.51 6.15
C PHE A 149 7.24 -1.31 7.13
N THR A 150 7.61 -1.32 8.40
CA THR A 150 7.01 -2.22 9.41
C THR A 150 5.79 -1.61 10.12
N ALA A 151 5.65 -0.29 10.12
CA ALA A 151 4.49 0.35 10.75
C ALA A 151 3.18 -0.04 10.05
N TYR A 152 2.06 0.09 10.77
CA TYR A 152 0.73 -0.06 10.21
C TYR A 152 0.56 0.81 8.95
N GLY A 153 -0.11 0.27 7.93
CA GLY A 153 -0.18 0.86 6.58
C GLY A 153 1.06 0.63 5.71
N GLY A 154 2.16 0.08 6.24
CA GLY A 154 3.29 -0.43 5.46
C GLY A 154 3.90 0.60 4.50
N VAL A 155 4.05 0.21 3.23
CA VAL A 155 4.69 1.06 2.21
C VAL A 155 3.91 2.36 1.97
N ASP A 156 2.59 2.37 2.18
CA ASP A 156 1.78 3.59 2.04
C ASP A 156 2.11 4.61 3.14
N THR A 157 2.30 4.15 4.38
CA THR A 157 2.76 5.02 5.48
C THR A 157 4.15 5.58 5.19
N LYS A 158 5.06 4.75 4.68
CA LYS A 158 6.38 5.21 4.25
C LYS A 158 6.31 6.26 3.14
N ARG A 159 5.47 6.04 2.14
CA ARG A 159 5.25 6.98 1.03
C ARG A 159 4.70 8.30 1.56
N ARG A 160 3.69 8.26 2.44
CA ARG A 160 3.10 9.45 3.06
C ARG A 160 4.11 10.25 3.87
N LEU A 161 5.01 9.58 4.58
CA LEU A 161 6.11 10.25 5.31
C LEU A 161 7.13 10.90 4.37
N LEU A 162 7.48 10.25 3.25
CA LEU A 162 8.33 10.85 2.21
C LEU A 162 7.64 12.03 1.51
N GLU A 163 6.33 11.96 1.30
CA GLU A 163 5.51 13.05 0.74
C GLU A 163 5.46 14.26 1.68
N ILE A 164 5.23 14.03 2.99
CA ILE A 164 5.29 15.08 4.03
C ILE A 164 6.63 15.82 3.97
N GLU A 165 7.72 15.08 3.74
CA GLU A 165 9.07 15.61 3.68
C GLU A 165 9.46 16.26 2.34
N GLY A 166 8.58 16.25 1.33
CA GLY A 166 8.91 16.75 0.00
C GLY A 166 9.88 15.86 -0.79
N ALA A 167 10.25 14.68 -0.26
CA ALA A 167 11.12 13.71 -0.93
C ALA A 167 10.43 12.98 -2.10
N ALA A 168 9.12 13.21 -2.32
CA ALA A 168 8.38 12.67 -3.46
C ALA A 168 8.92 13.15 -4.82
N GLY A 169 9.55 14.33 -4.87
CA GLY A 169 10.23 14.84 -6.08
C GLY A 169 11.39 13.94 -6.53
N ALA A 170 12.16 13.38 -5.59
CA ALA A 170 13.27 12.47 -5.87
C ALA A 170 12.82 11.08 -6.39
N LEU A 171 11.58 10.67 -6.09
CA LEU A 171 10.92 9.49 -6.67
C LEU A 171 10.42 9.74 -8.11
N SER A 172 10.26 11.00 -8.51
CA SER A 172 9.74 11.45 -9.80
C SER A 172 10.86 11.80 -10.80
N GLU A 173 11.89 12.53 -10.36
CA GLU A 173 12.99 13.01 -11.23
C GLU A 173 13.98 11.89 -11.60
N ARG A 174 14.28 10.96 -10.68
CA ARG A 174 15.13 9.79 -10.98
C ARG A 174 14.41 8.71 -11.79
N ARG A 175 13.11 8.88 -12.04
CA ARG A 175 12.30 8.00 -12.89
C ARG A 175 12.44 8.37 -14.38
N GLN A 176 12.83 9.61 -14.70
CA GLN A 176 13.05 10.07 -16.07
C GLN A 176 14.41 9.65 -16.65
N THR A 177 15.45 9.47 -15.83
CA THR A 177 16.81 9.11 -16.30
C THR A 177 17.14 7.61 -16.24
N ALA A 178 16.25 6.77 -15.68
CA ALA A 178 16.45 5.31 -15.56
C ALA A 178 15.55 4.46 -16.49
N LEU A 179 15.00 5.05 -17.54
CA LEU A 179 14.32 4.33 -18.65
C LEU A 179 15.29 3.93 -19.77
N GLY A 180 16.52 3.53 -19.39
CA GLY A 180 17.54 3.07 -20.32
C GLY A 180 18.49 2.08 -19.67
N THR A 181 18.05 0.86 -19.41
CA THR A 181 18.95 -0.32 -19.36
C THR A 181 18.17 -1.55 -19.86
N PRO A 182 18.77 -2.41 -20.71
CA PRO A 182 18.03 -3.31 -21.58
C PRO A 182 17.53 -4.54 -20.82
N GLY A 183 16.35 -5.05 -21.20
CA GLY A 183 15.98 -6.44 -20.93
C GLY A 183 14.70 -6.72 -20.14
N ARG A 184 13.72 -5.82 -20.08
CA ARG A 184 12.36 -6.17 -19.61
C ARG A 184 11.37 -6.05 -20.75
N ALA A 185 10.64 -7.13 -21.02
CA ALA A 185 9.62 -7.19 -22.08
C ALA A 185 8.61 -6.03 -21.93
N PRO A 186 8.09 -5.49 -23.04
CA PRO A 186 7.19 -4.34 -23.03
C PRO A 186 5.94 -4.62 -22.20
N SER A 187 5.47 -3.63 -21.42
CA SER A 187 4.16 -3.71 -20.78
C SER A 187 3.09 -3.88 -21.85
N LYS A 188 2.12 -4.76 -21.60
CA LYS A 188 1.03 -5.01 -22.56
C LYS A 188 0.24 -3.71 -22.76
N ALA A 189 0.09 -3.30 -24.02
CA ALA A 189 -0.73 -2.14 -24.39
C ALA A 189 -2.19 -2.36 -23.97
N LEU A 190 -2.88 -1.27 -23.62
CA LEU A 190 -4.31 -1.29 -23.35
C LEU A 190 -5.09 -1.62 -24.64
N PRO A 191 -6.21 -2.36 -24.54
CA PRO A 191 -7.03 -2.70 -25.71
C PRO A 191 -7.90 -1.53 -26.20
N PHE A 192 -7.67 -0.32 -25.70
CA PHE A 192 -8.37 0.91 -26.06
C PHE A 192 -7.40 2.08 -26.05
N ASP A 193 -7.73 3.16 -26.77
CA ASP A 193 -6.94 4.39 -26.78
C ASP A 193 -7.17 5.19 -25.48
N PRO A 194 -6.14 5.32 -24.61
CA PRO A 194 -6.27 6.05 -23.36
C PRO A 194 -6.47 7.56 -23.56
N GLU A 195 -5.94 8.16 -24.63
CA GLU A 195 -6.07 9.60 -24.87
C GLU A 195 -7.48 9.94 -25.32
N ALA A 196 -8.04 9.16 -26.26
CA ALA A 196 -9.43 9.28 -26.67
C ALA A 196 -10.39 9.06 -25.50
N ALA A 197 -10.13 8.07 -24.64
CA ALA A 197 -10.94 7.80 -23.45
C ALA A 197 -10.93 8.98 -22.47
N VAL A 198 -9.76 9.59 -22.21
CA VAL A 198 -9.63 10.78 -21.37
C VAL A 198 -10.36 11.96 -22.00
N ALA A 199 -10.23 12.19 -23.31
CA ALA A 199 -10.92 13.27 -24.01
C ALA A 199 -12.45 13.13 -23.92
N ALA A 200 -12.99 11.93 -24.13
CA ALA A 200 -14.41 11.64 -23.98
C ALA A 200 -14.92 11.92 -22.56
N LEU A 201 -14.17 11.50 -21.54
CA LEU A 201 -14.51 11.77 -20.14
C LEU A 201 -14.46 13.26 -19.78
N ARG A 202 -13.52 14.01 -20.36
CA ARG A 202 -13.44 15.47 -20.17
C ARG A 202 -14.67 16.16 -20.77
N ALA A 203 -15.13 15.70 -21.93
CA ALA A 203 -16.31 16.25 -22.59
C ALA A 203 -17.61 15.91 -21.84
N SER A 204 -17.70 14.72 -21.23
CA SER A 204 -18.94 14.26 -20.59
C SER A 204 -19.13 14.72 -19.13
N ASP A 205 -18.05 15.13 -18.44
CA ASP A 205 -18.11 15.52 -17.03
C ASP A 205 -17.09 16.60 -16.66
N ALA A 206 -17.57 17.84 -16.49
CA ALA A 206 -16.73 18.98 -16.14
C ALA A 206 -16.02 18.86 -14.78
N LYS A 207 -16.59 18.15 -13.79
CA LYS A 207 -15.93 17.92 -12.50
C LYS A 207 -14.82 16.89 -12.65
N LEU A 208 -15.06 15.84 -13.44
CA LEU A 208 -14.02 14.87 -13.81
C LEU A 208 -12.91 15.53 -14.63
N ALA A 209 -13.22 16.43 -15.56
CA ALA A 209 -12.21 17.17 -16.32
C ALA A 209 -11.24 17.94 -15.41
N ARG A 210 -11.77 18.66 -14.41
CA ARG A 210 -10.94 19.35 -13.41
C ARG A 210 -10.10 18.40 -12.58
N LEU A 211 -10.61 17.21 -12.27
CA LEU A 211 -9.83 16.18 -11.59
C LEU A 211 -8.70 15.66 -12.48
N ILE A 212 -8.98 15.42 -13.76
CA ILE A 212 -7.98 15.00 -14.76
C ILE A 212 -6.85 16.02 -14.84
N ASP A 213 -7.15 17.32 -14.86
CA ASP A 213 -6.14 18.39 -14.87
C ASP A 213 -5.23 18.36 -13.64
N ARG A 214 -5.82 18.08 -12.46
CA ARG A 214 -5.07 18.04 -11.20
C ARG A 214 -4.24 16.77 -11.03
N VAL A 215 -4.74 15.63 -11.51
CA VAL A 215 -4.07 14.33 -11.41
C VAL A 215 -3.00 14.19 -12.49
N GLY A 216 -3.26 14.73 -13.68
CA GLY A 216 -2.43 14.56 -14.87
C GLY A 216 -2.79 13.31 -15.68
N PRO A 217 -1.87 12.85 -16.55
CA PRO A 217 -2.17 11.86 -17.57
C PRO A 217 -2.54 10.49 -16.98
N PHE A 218 -3.40 9.78 -17.71
CA PHE A 218 -3.78 8.41 -17.38
C PHE A 218 -2.59 7.46 -17.61
N ARG A 219 -2.20 6.72 -16.56
CA ARG A 219 -1.00 5.85 -16.57
C ARG A 219 -1.27 4.46 -16.00
N LEU A 220 -2.44 3.89 -16.29
CA LEU A 220 -2.74 2.51 -15.90
C LEU A 220 -1.82 1.54 -16.66
N GLU A 221 -1.10 0.70 -15.94
CA GLU A 221 -0.31 -0.39 -16.52
C GLU A 221 -1.02 -1.72 -16.28
N LEU A 222 -1.13 -2.53 -17.33
CA LEU A 222 -1.62 -3.90 -17.21
C LEU A 222 -0.56 -4.76 -16.52
N ARG A 223 -1.01 -5.61 -15.59
CA ARG A 223 -0.12 -6.51 -14.88
C ARG A 223 0.04 -7.81 -15.66
N ASP A 224 1.27 -8.20 -15.95
CA ASP A 224 1.61 -9.48 -16.59
C ASP A 224 0.98 -10.67 -15.86
N THR A 225 0.20 -11.46 -16.59
CA THR A 225 -0.41 -12.69 -16.08
C THR A 225 0.19 -13.89 -16.77
N LEU A 226 0.65 -14.87 -16.00
CA LEU A 226 1.09 -16.16 -16.54
C LEU A 226 -0.11 -16.96 -17.09
N ASP A 227 -1.21 -17.02 -16.32
CA ASP A 227 -2.50 -17.58 -16.72
C ASP A 227 -3.61 -17.15 -15.72
N THR A 228 -4.88 -17.38 -16.07
CA THR A 228 -6.05 -17.03 -15.24
C THR A 228 -5.99 -17.70 -13.86
N PHE A 229 -5.61 -18.97 -13.81
CA PHE A 229 -5.56 -19.74 -12.57
C PHE A 229 -4.57 -19.13 -11.56
N ASN A 230 -3.36 -18.81 -11.99
CA ASN A 230 -2.36 -18.17 -11.14
C ASN A 230 -2.78 -16.76 -10.72
N ALA A 231 -3.50 -16.02 -11.58
CA ALA A 231 -4.04 -14.70 -11.24
C ALA A 231 -5.07 -14.77 -10.10
N LEU A 232 -5.99 -15.73 -10.18
CA LEU A 232 -7.02 -15.95 -9.16
C LEU A 232 -6.40 -16.49 -7.87
N ALA A 233 -5.43 -17.41 -7.97
CA ALA A 233 -4.71 -17.92 -6.82
C ALA A 233 -3.96 -16.80 -6.08
N GLU A 234 -3.24 -15.95 -6.80
CA GLU A 234 -2.60 -14.76 -6.23
C GLU A 234 -3.63 -13.86 -5.53
N SER A 235 -4.77 -13.61 -6.16
CA SER A 235 -5.83 -12.79 -5.57
C SER A 235 -6.35 -13.35 -4.24
N ILE A 236 -6.67 -14.65 -4.18
CA ILE A 236 -7.12 -15.33 -2.95
C ILE A 236 -6.09 -15.15 -1.83
N VAL A 237 -4.81 -15.33 -2.15
CA VAL A 237 -3.73 -15.19 -1.15
C VAL A 237 -3.59 -13.74 -0.66
N TYR A 238 -3.83 -12.76 -1.54
CA TYR A 238 -3.67 -11.34 -1.23
C TYR A 238 -4.82 -10.69 -0.45
N GLN A 239 -5.97 -11.36 -0.36
CA GLN A 239 -7.13 -10.83 0.38
C GLN A 239 -6.83 -10.52 1.84
N GLN A 240 -7.35 -9.39 2.33
CA GLN A 240 -7.32 -8.99 3.74
C GLN A 240 -5.91 -8.99 4.37
N LEU A 241 -4.87 -8.81 3.55
CA LEU A 241 -3.48 -8.74 3.99
C LEU A 241 -2.81 -7.51 3.40
N SER A 242 -1.76 -7.04 4.08
CA SER A 242 -0.83 -6.10 3.45
C SER A 242 -0.14 -6.76 2.26
N GLY A 243 0.18 -5.99 1.21
CA GLY A 243 0.81 -6.52 0.01
C GLY A 243 2.12 -7.27 0.27
N LYS A 244 2.90 -6.89 1.29
CA LYS A 244 4.14 -7.57 1.69
C LYS A 244 3.87 -8.90 2.41
N ALA A 245 2.89 -8.96 3.29
CA ALA A 245 2.50 -10.20 3.97
C ALA A 245 1.97 -11.20 2.94
N ALA A 246 1.08 -10.74 2.06
CA ALA A 246 0.57 -11.52 0.95
C ALA A 246 1.68 -12.01 0.00
N ALA A 247 2.60 -11.13 -0.42
CA ALA A 247 3.73 -11.50 -1.27
C ALA A 247 4.65 -12.54 -0.61
N THR A 248 4.87 -12.42 0.71
CA THR A 248 5.68 -13.37 1.48
C THR A 248 5.01 -14.76 1.52
N ILE A 249 3.72 -14.81 1.84
CA ILE A 249 2.95 -16.05 1.86
C ILE A 249 2.90 -16.66 0.46
N PHE A 250 2.60 -15.85 -0.56
CA PHE A 250 2.51 -16.31 -1.94
C PHE A 250 3.85 -16.82 -2.46
N ALA A 251 4.96 -16.17 -2.13
CA ALA A 251 6.30 -16.66 -2.47
C ALA A 251 6.60 -18.02 -1.82
N ARG A 252 6.22 -18.23 -0.55
CA ARG A 252 6.35 -19.52 0.13
C ARG A 252 5.47 -20.60 -0.50
N VAL A 253 4.23 -20.27 -0.86
CA VAL A 253 3.33 -21.17 -1.58
C VAL A 253 3.94 -21.55 -2.93
N ARG A 254 4.41 -20.57 -3.71
CA ARG A 254 5.08 -20.82 -5.01
C ARG A 254 6.30 -21.71 -4.86
N ALA A 255 7.06 -21.58 -3.77
CA ALA A 255 8.24 -22.42 -3.52
C ALA A 255 7.92 -23.92 -3.34
N LEU A 256 6.64 -24.28 -3.11
CA LEU A 256 6.19 -25.67 -3.08
C LEU A 256 6.03 -26.28 -4.49
N PHE A 257 6.16 -25.48 -5.56
CA PHE A 257 5.93 -25.90 -6.94
C PHE A 257 7.18 -25.76 -7.80
N PRO A 258 7.43 -26.68 -8.74
CA PRO A 258 8.50 -26.54 -9.72
C PRO A 258 8.40 -25.23 -10.49
N ARG A 259 9.54 -24.53 -10.64
CA ARG A 259 9.64 -23.21 -11.30
C ARG A 259 8.74 -22.13 -10.69
N GLY A 260 8.23 -22.35 -9.48
CA GLY A 260 7.34 -21.40 -8.81
C GLY A 260 6.00 -21.19 -9.51
N ARG A 261 5.52 -22.15 -10.32
CA ARG A 261 4.25 -22.04 -11.04
C ARG A 261 3.24 -23.00 -10.44
N LEU A 262 2.11 -22.48 -9.98
CA LEU A 262 1.03 -23.32 -9.50
C LEU A 262 0.33 -23.92 -10.73
N SER A 263 0.09 -25.22 -10.71
CA SER A 263 -0.84 -25.88 -11.62
C SER A 263 -2.00 -26.46 -10.83
N PRO A 264 -3.21 -26.57 -11.41
CA PRO A 264 -4.36 -27.11 -10.69
C PRO A 264 -4.10 -28.49 -10.09
N ARG A 265 -3.54 -29.41 -10.89
CA ARG A 265 -3.21 -30.78 -10.45
C ARG A 265 -2.10 -30.82 -9.42
N ALA A 266 -1.06 -30.00 -9.57
CA ALA A 266 0.03 -29.97 -8.59
C ALA A 266 -0.45 -29.38 -7.25
N LEU A 267 -1.29 -28.33 -7.28
CA LEU A 267 -1.86 -27.76 -6.06
C LEU A 267 -2.66 -28.82 -5.29
N ASP A 268 -3.39 -29.67 -6.02
CA ASP A 268 -4.16 -30.74 -5.41
C ASP A 268 -3.27 -31.79 -4.70
N ALA A 269 -2.12 -32.12 -5.31
CA ALA A 269 -1.16 -33.09 -4.77
C ALA A 269 -0.36 -32.60 -3.54
N VAL A 270 -0.25 -31.28 -3.31
CA VAL A 270 0.44 -30.75 -2.13
C VAL A 270 -0.46 -30.92 -0.91
N SER A 271 0.08 -31.32 0.25
CA SER A 271 -0.73 -31.50 1.46
C SER A 271 -1.24 -30.18 2.04
N ASP A 272 -2.41 -30.22 2.69
CA ASP A 272 -2.97 -29.06 3.42
C ASP A 272 -1.99 -28.54 4.49
N ALA A 273 -1.28 -29.44 5.18
CA ALA A 273 -0.29 -29.07 6.18
C ALA A 273 0.86 -28.23 5.59
N ALA A 274 1.35 -28.58 4.39
CA ALA A 274 2.39 -27.81 3.72
C ALA A 274 1.89 -26.42 3.28
N LEU A 275 0.68 -26.35 2.73
CA LEU A 275 0.04 -25.09 2.33
C LEU A 275 -0.25 -24.16 3.54
N ARG A 276 -0.73 -24.73 4.64
CA ARG A 276 -0.88 -24.05 5.94
C ARG A 276 0.47 -23.57 6.47
N GLY A 277 1.51 -24.41 6.40
CA GLY A 277 2.88 -24.09 6.81
C GLY A 277 3.50 -22.94 6.01
N ALA A 278 3.11 -22.76 4.74
CA ALA A 278 3.50 -21.61 3.93
C ALA A 278 2.85 -20.28 4.39
N GLY A 279 1.85 -20.34 5.27
CA GLY A 279 1.19 -19.18 5.88
C GLY A 279 -0.25 -18.94 5.41
N LEU A 280 -0.88 -19.90 4.73
CA LEU A 280 -2.28 -19.78 4.31
C LEU A 280 -3.24 -19.96 5.48
N SER A 281 -4.25 -19.09 5.58
CA SER A 281 -5.40 -19.31 6.47
C SER A 281 -6.28 -20.45 5.96
N ALA A 282 -7.12 -21.02 6.83
CA ALA A 282 -8.06 -22.07 6.44
C ALA A 282 -9.01 -21.62 5.31
N ALA A 283 -9.50 -20.38 5.37
CA ALA A 283 -10.37 -19.82 4.33
C ALA A 283 -9.66 -19.70 2.97
N LYS A 284 -8.40 -19.25 2.95
CA LYS A 284 -7.61 -19.13 1.72
C LYS A 284 -7.23 -20.48 1.14
N LEU A 285 -6.90 -21.43 1.99
CA LEU A 285 -6.69 -22.82 1.58
C LEU A 285 -7.95 -23.39 0.91
N ALA A 286 -9.13 -23.24 1.53
CA ALA A 286 -10.38 -23.72 0.96
C ALA A 286 -10.70 -23.06 -0.40
N GLY A 287 -10.44 -21.76 -0.55
CA GLY A 287 -10.58 -21.07 -1.84
C GLY A 287 -9.61 -21.57 -2.92
N LEU A 288 -8.35 -21.80 -2.54
CA LEU A 288 -7.34 -22.36 -3.44
C LEU A 288 -7.67 -23.79 -3.88
N ARG A 289 -8.18 -24.63 -2.98
CA ARG A 289 -8.66 -25.99 -3.28
C ARG A 289 -9.83 -25.98 -4.26
N ASP A 290 -10.84 -25.15 -4.00
CA ASP A 290 -11.98 -24.99 -4.90
C ASP A 290 -11.55 -24.51 -6.29
N LEU A 291 -10.65 -23.51 -6.35
CA LEU A 291 -10.08 -23.00 -7.59
C LEU A 291 -9.37 -24.11 -8.38
N ALA A 292 -8.57 -24.96 -7.73
CA ALA A 292 -7.91 -26.09 -8.39
C ALA A 292 -8.90 -27.12 -8.91
N ALA A 293 -9.88 -27.53 -8.09
CA ALA A 293 -10.89 -28.51 -8.49
C ALA A 293 -11.71 -28.02 -9.70
N ARG A 294 -12.08 -26.74 -9.73
CA ARG A 294 -12.78 -26.11 -10.87
C ARG A 294 -11.90 -26.03 -12.11
N ALA A 295 -10.63 -25.65 -11.95
CA ALA A 295 -9.71 -25.57 -13.07
C ALA A 295 -9.41 -26.95 -13.69
N VAL A 296 -9.32 -28.01 -12.87
CA VAL A 296 -9.18 -29.39 -13.38
C VAL A 296 -10.42 -29.83 -14.19
N ARG A 297 -11.62 -29.41 -13.77
CA ARG A 297 -12.89 -29.66 -14.49
C ARG A 297 -13.11 -28.75 -15.71
N GLY A 298 -12.19 -27.84 -16.01
CA GLY A 298 -12.32 -26.91 -17.14
C GLY A 298 -13.30 -25.76 -16.91
N GLU A 299 -13.72 -25.51 -15.67
CA GLU A 299 -14.69 -24.46 -15.33
C GLU A 299 -14.06 -23.07 -15.16
N VAL A 300 -12.73 -22.97 -15.08
CA VAL A 300 -12.00 -21.70 -14.99
C VAL A 300 -11.57 -21.27 -16.40
N PRO A 301 -12.13 -20.17 -16.96
CA PRO A 301 -11.82 -19.77 -18.33
C PRO A 301 -10.33 -19.41 -18.52
N SER A 302 -9.76 -19.84 -19.64
CA SER A 302 -8.40 -19.44 -20.05
C SER A 302 -8.34 -17.94 -20.37
N VAL A 303 -7.15 -17.35 -20.40
CA VAL A 303 -6.98 -15.93 -20.79
C VAL A 303 -7.57 -15.67 -22.18
N ALA A 304 -7.39 -16.60 -23.12
CA ALA A 304 -7.94 -16.52 -24.46
C ALA A 304 -9.48 -16.58 -24.48
N ALA A 305 -10.09 -17.41 -23.62
CA ALA A 305 -11.54 -17.44 -23.46
C ALA A 305 -12.05 -16.12 -22.87
N LEU A 306 -11.42 -15.64 -21.78
CA LEU A 306 -11.78 -14.39 -21.12
C LEU A 306 -11.78 -13.19 -22.08
N THR A 307 -10.82 -13.10 -23.00
CA THR A 307 -10.79 -11.98 -23.96
C THR A 307 -12.03 -11.90 -24.86
N LYS A 308 -12.71 -13.03 -25.11
CA LYS A 308 -13.88 -13.14 -25.99
C LYS A 308 -15.21 -13.08 -25.24
N MET A 309 -15.20 -13.18 -23.92
CA MET A 309 -16.42 -13.17 -23.09
C MET A 309 -16.84 -11.74 -22.77
N ASP A 310 -18.13 -11.50 -22.56
CA ASP A 310 -18.61 -10.25 -21.98
C ASP A 310 -18.22 -10.13 -20.50
N ASP A 311 -18.17 -8.90 -20.00
CA ASP A 311 -17.67 -8.61 -18.65
C ASP A 311 -18.53 -9.24 -17.54
N GLU A 312 -19.85 -9.32 -17.71
CA GLU A 312 -20.74 -9.93 -16.71
C GLU A 312 -20.63 -11.46 -16.70
N ALA A 313 -20.53 -12.11 -17.86
CA ALA A 313 -20.26 -13.55 -17.94
C ALA A 313 -18.92 -13.91 -17.32
N ILE A 314 -17.89 -13.06 -17.46
CA ILE A 314 -16.62 -13.25 -16.76
C ILE A 314 -16.83 -13.14 -15.25
N ILE A 315 -17.52 -12.11 -14.76
CA ILE A 315 -17.79 -11.93 -13.33
C ILE A 315 -18.58 -13.13 -12.79
N GLU A 316 -19.62 -13.58 -13.48
CA GLU A 316 -20.42 -14.74 -13.08
C GLU A 316 -19.54 -16.01 -13.02
N ALA A 317 -18.77 -16.29 -14.06
CA ALA A 317 -17.90 -17.47 -14.09
C ALA A 317 -16.86 -17.45 -12.96
N LEU A 318 -16.23 -16.29 -12.71
CA LEU A 318 -15.19 -16.16 -11.69
C LEU A 318 -15.75 -16.18 -10.26
N THR A 319 -16.95 -15.65 -10.03
CA THR A 319 -17.57 -15.60 -8.69
C THR A 319 -18.08 -16.96 -8.20
N ARG A 320 -18.15 -17.97 -9.08
CA ARG A 320 -18.38 -19.37 -8.68
C ARG A 320 -17.22 -19.94 -7.86
N VAL A 321 -16.03 -19.37 -7.98
CA VAL A 321 -14.85 -19.78 -7.20
C VAL A 321 -14.97 -19.26 -5.77
N ARG A 322 -14.86 -20.16 -4.78
CA ARG A 322 -14.91 -19.81 -3.36
C ARG A 322 -13.84 -18.76 -3.03
N GLY A 323 -14.30 -17.66 -2.43
CA GLY A 323 -13.43 -16.55 -2.04
C GLY A 323 -13.18 -15.53 -3.16
N ILE A 324 -13.69 -15.72 -4.37
CA ILE A 324 -13.68 -14.71 -5.42
C ILE A 324 -15.03 -13.98 -5.46
N GLY A 325 -15.03 -12.71 -5.08
CA GLY A 325 -16.21 -11.84 -5.20
C GLY A 325 -16.21 -11.00 -6.47
N ARG A 326 -17.32 -10.31 -6.74
CA ARG A 326 -17.49 -9.40 -7.89
C ARG A 326 -16.38 -8.36 -7.97
N TRP A 327 -16.04 -7.72 -6.86
CA TRP A 327 -14.94 -6.76 -6.79
C TRP A 327 -13.62 -7.35 -7.30
N THR A 328 -13.28 -8.58 -6.88
CA THR A 328 -12.07 -9.27 -7.33
C THR A 328 -12.07 -9.52 -8.84
N ALA A 329 -13.21 -9.98 -9.39
CA ALA A 329 -13.35 -10.20 -10.83
C ALA A 329 -13.21 -8.87 -11.61
N GLN A 330 -13.80 -7.79 -11.10
CA GLN A 330 -13.67 -6.44 -11.68
C GLN A 330 -12.22 -5.94 -11.67
N MET A 331 -11.46 -6.21 -10.61
CA MET A 331 -10.03 -5.87 -10.57
C MET A 331 -9.24 -6.66 -11.64
N LEU A 332 -9.60 -7.92 -11.90
CA LEU A 332 -8.99 -8.70 -12.98
C LEU A 332 -9.34 -8.09 -14.35
N LEU A 333 -10.60 -7.73 -14.58
CA LEU A 333 -11.06 -7.08 -15.82
C LEU A 333 -10.27 -5.80 -16.10
N MET A 334 -10.09 -4.93 -15.08
CA MET A 334 -9.38 -3.66 -15.23
C MET A 334 -7.86 -3.83 -15.37
N PHE A 335 -7.22 -4.55 -14.45
CA PHE A 335 -5.75 -4.55 -14.33
C PHE A 335 -5.04 -5.67 -15.09
N ARG A 336 -5.76 -6.70 -15.56
CA ARG A 336 -5.19 -7.80 -16.35
C ARG A 336 -5.70 -7.79 -17.80
N LEU A 337 -7.00 -7.61 -17.98
CA LEU A 337 -7.63 -7.62 -19.31
C LEU A 337 -7.72 -6.23 -19.94
N GLY A 338 -7.60 -5.16 -19.16
CA GLY A 338 -7.68 -3.78 -19.66
C GLY A 338 -9.06 -3.41 -20.17
N ARG A 339 -10.13 -4.02 -19.63
CA ARG A 339 -11.50 -3.68 -20.00
C ARG A 339 -11.78 -2.20 -19.71
N PRO A 340 -12.29 -1.41 -20.68
CA PRO A 340 -12.44 0.03 -20.52
C PRO A 340 -13.66 0.44 -19.68
N ASP A 341 -14.69 -0.43 -19.58
CA ASP A 341 -16.00 -0.04 -19.07
C ASP A 341 -16.44 -0.73 -17.76
N VAL A 342 -15.48 -0.96 -16.86
CA VAL A 342 -15.75 -1.55 -15.54
C VAL A 342 -15.90 -0.47 -14.47
N LEU A 343 -17.00 -0.53 -13.72
CA LEU A 343 -17.25 0.28 -12.52
C LEU A 343 -17.25 -0.62 -11.27
N PRO A 344 -16.17 -0.62 -10.46
CA PRO A 344 -16.15 -1.37 -9.22
C PRO A 344 -16.91 -0.59 -8.14
N ILE A 345 -18.24 -0.63 -8.21
CA ILE A 345 -19.14 0.19 -7.39
C ILE A 345 -18.98 -0.05 -5.89
N ASP A 346 -18.55 -1.26 -5.49
CA ASP A 346 -18.31 -1.64 -4.09
C ASP A 346 -16.89 -1.31 -3.61
N ASP A 347 -16.04 -0.75 -4.47
CA ASP A 347 -14.72 -0.32 -4.09
C ASP A 347 -14.78 0.95 -3.23
N TYR A 348 -14.34 0.81 -1.98
CA TYR A 348 -14.29 1.92 -1.03
C TYR A 348 -13.52 3.14 -1.58
N GLY A 349 -12.41 2.91 -2.30
CA GLY A 349 -11.60 3.97 -2.88
C GLY A 349 -12.34 4.74 -3.97
N VAL A 350 -13.06 4.04 -4.85
CA VAL A 350 -13.90 4.67 -5.87
C VAL A 350 -15.05 5.44 -5.24
N GLN A 351 -15.77 4.85 -4.28
CA GLN A 351 -16.88 5.54 -3.60
C GLN A 351 -16.42 6.80 -2.87
N LYS A 352 -15.31 6.72 -2.12
CA LYS A 352 -14.75 7.87 -1.41
C LYS A 352 -14.20 8.93 -2.35
N GLY A 353 -13.53 8.51 -3.43
CA GLY A 353 -13.04 9.40 -4.47
C GLY A 353 -14.18 10.18 -5.12
N PHE A 354 -15.27 9.48 -5.46
CA PHE A 354 -16.50 10.08 -5.96
C PHE A 354 -17.08 11.09 -4.96
N GLY A 355 -17.22 10.72 -3.69
CA GLY A 355 -17.69 11.66 -2.65
C GLY A 355 -16.86 12.94 -2.58
N LYS A 356 -15.53 12.82 -2.62
CA LYS A 356 -14.58 13.94 -2.61
C LYS A 356 -14.70 14.85 -3.85
N VAL A 357 -14.84 14.26 -5.04
CA VAL A 357 -14.85 15.00 -6.31
C VAL A 357 -16.19 15.72 -6.52
N TYR A 358 -17.29 15.07 -6.16
CA TYR A 358 -18.63 15.58 -6.45
C TYR A 358 -19.25 16.37 -5.29
N GLY A 359 -18.59 16.43 -4.13
CA GLY A 359 -19.01 17.24 -2.98
C GLY A 359 -20.21 16.64 -2.27
N LEU A 360 -20.37 15.31 -2.35
CA LEU A 360 -21.46 14.62 -1.69
C LEU A 360 -21.11 14.48 -0.20
N ARG A 361 -21.94 15.10 0.65
CA ARG A 361 -21.88 14.82 2.09
C ARG A 361 -22.24 13.36 2.29
N ALA A 362 -21.52 12.73 3.21
CA ALA A 362 -21.89 11.46 3.80
C ALA A 362 -23.40 11.38 4.02
N ASP A 363 -24.03 10.35 3.49
CA ASP A 363 -25.35 9.96 3.97
C ASP A 363 -25.20 9.53 5.45
N GLU A 364 -26.04 10.08 6.33
CA GLU A 364 -26.00 9.83 7.80
C GLU A 364 -26.45 8.41 8.19
N ARG A 365 -27.02 7.66 7.25
CA ARG A 365 -27.45 6.26 7.42
C ARG A 365 -26.34 5.26 7.08
N ASP A 366 -25.26 5.65 6.40
CA ASP A 366 -24.16 4.73 6.05
C ASP A 366 -22.74 5.35 6.13
N LYS A 367 -22.24 5.48 7.37
CA LYS A 367 -20.81 5.62 7.76
C LYS A 367 -19.93 6.63 7.00
N GLY A 368 -20.46 7.60 6.26
CA GLY A 368 -19.61 8.57 5.57
C GLY A 368 -19.58 8.51 4.04
N LEU A 369 -20.23 7.53 3.39
CA LEU A 369 -20.07 7.27 1.95
C LEU A 369 -21.27 7.80 1.11
N PRO A 370 -21.06 8.19 -0.16
CA PRO A 370 -22.17 8.50 -1.05
C PRO A 370 -23.02 7.26 -1.33
N ALA A 371 -24.34 7.43 -1.43
CA ALA A 371 -25.26 6.34 -1.80
C ALA A 371 -24.84 5.68 -3.14
N ARG A 372 -24.74 4.34 -3.14
CA ARG A 372 -24.29 3.53 -4.29
C ARG A 372 -25.08 3.85 -5.57
N ASP A 373 -26.39 4.02 -5.45
CA ASP A 373 -27.27 4.33 -6.59
C ASP A 373 -26.92 5.67 -7.25
N ARG A 374 -26.43 6.64 -6.48
CA ARG A 374 -25.97 7.92 -7.03
C ARG A 374 -24.69 7.75 -7.84
N LEU A 375 -23.74 6.95 -7.36
CA LEU A 375 -22.53 6.63 -8.13
C LEU A 375 -22.91 5.88 -9.41
N ALA A 376 -23.79 4.88 -9.33
CA ALA A 376 -24.24 4.12 -10.50
C ALA A 376 -24.87 5.04 -11.55
N ALA A 377 -25.87 5.84 -11.16
CA ALA A 377 -26.55 6.76 -12.06
C ALA A 377 -25.62 7.83 -12.64
N HIS A 378 -24.68 8.34 -11.83
CA HIS A 378 -23.70 9.32 -12.30
C HIS A 378 -22.73 8.70 -13.31
N ALA A 379 -22.25 7.48 -13.04
CA ALA A 379 -21.23 6.81 -13.83
C ALA A 379 -21.69 6.42 -15.25
N GLU A 380 -22.98 6.45 -15.55
CA GLU A 380 -23.49 6.24 -16.91
C GLU A 380 -22.91 7.25 -17.92
N ARG A 381 -22.64 8.50 -17.48
CA ARG A 381 -21.98 9.51 -18.33
C ARG A 381 -20.51 9.21 -18.63
N TRP A 382 -19.90 8.28 -17.90
CA TRP A 382 -18.51 7.88 -18.08
C TRP A 382 -18.37 6.68 -19.03
N ARG A 383 -19.47 6.10 -19.50
CA ARG A 383 -19.41 5.04 -20.52
C ARG A 383 -18.84 5.59 -21.84
N PRO A 384 -18.08 4.77 -22.59
CA PRO A 384 -17.69 3.39 -22.31
C PRO A 384 -16.34 3.28 -21.55
N HIS A 385 -15.97 4.29 -20.77
CA HIS A 385 -14.64 4.43 -20.14
C HIS A 385 -14.69 4.49 -18.61
N ARG A 386 -15.65 3.79 -17.99
CA ARG A 386 -15.82 3.77 -16.52
C ARG A 386 -14.59 3.29 -15.76
N SER A 387 -13.73 2.47 -16.36
CA SER A 387 -12.46 2.06 -15.74
C SER A 387 -11.44 3.19 -15.67
N VAL A 388 -11.40 4.07 -16.67
CA VAL A 388 -10.55 5.26 -16.67
C VAL A 388 -11.07 6.25 -15.61
N ALA A 389 -12.38 6.47 -15.55
CA ALA A 389 -12.98 7.32 -14.51
C ALA A 389 -12.72 6.78 -13.10
N SER A 390 -12.87 5.47 -12.89
CA SER A 390 -12.58 4.79 -11.62
C SER A 390 -11.11 4.96 -11.19
N TRP A 391 -10.17 4.90 -12.15
CA TRP A 391 -8.76 5.18 -11.89
C TRP A 391 -8.55 6.61 -11.38
N TYR A 392 -9.19 7.60 -11.99
CA TYR A 392 -9.14 8.98 -11.51
C TYR A 392 -9.80 9.14 -10.13
N MET A 393 -10.86 8.39 -9.80
CA MET A 393 -11.44 8.40 -8.45
C MET A 393 -10.44 7.93 -7.39
N TRP A 394 -9.65 6.89 -7.67
CA TRP A 394 -8.56 6.49 -6.76
C TRP A 394 -7.51 7.61 -6.61
N ARG A 395 -7.09 8.22 -7.72
CA ARG A 395 -6.12 9.33 -7.71
C ARG A 395 -6.65 10.57 -6.99
N ALA A 396 -7.96 10.81 -7.00
CA ALA A 396 -8.57 11.91 -6.27
C ALA A 396 -8.26 11.86 -4.77
N LEU A 397 -8.11 10.67 -4.18
CA LEU A 397 -7.76 10.49 -2.78
C LEU A 397 -6.31 10.87 -2.45
N GLU A 398 -5.42 10.83 -3.46
CA GLU A 398 -4.01 11.19 -3.33
C GLU A 398 -3.78 12.70 -3.44
N LEU A 399 -4.73 13.44 -4.02
CA LEU A 399 -4.63 14.89 -4.12
C LEU A 399 -4.76 15.57 -2.75
N PRO A 400 -3.94 16.60 -2.45
CA PRO A 400 -4.09 17.41 -1.24
C PRO A 400 -5.51 17.99 -1.13
N GLY A 401 -6.04 18.08 0.08
CA GLY A 401 -7.36 18.68 0.32
C GLY A 401 -7.37 20.13 -0.13
N THR A 402 -8.31 20.49 -1.01
CA THR A 402 -8.61 21.89 -1.32
C THR A 402 -9.19 22.53 -0.06
N ARG A 403 -8.41 23.40 0.61
CA ARG A 403 -8.95 24.35 1.57
C ARG A 403 -9.87 25.28 0.80
N THR A 404 -11.18 25.12 0.94
CA THR A 404 -12.11 26.24 0.75
C THR A 404 -11.72 27.30 1.76
N VAL A 405 -11.03 28.33 1.29
CA VAL A 405 -10.98 29.62 1.98
C VAL A 405 -12.45 30.08 2.02
N ARG A 406 -13.03 30.06 3.21
CA ARG A 406 -14.26 30.81 3.49
C ARG A 406 -13.87 32.19 3.94
#